data_AF-A0A4C1SB17-F1
#
_entry.id   AF-A0A4C1SB17-F1
#
_cell.length_a   1.000
_cell.length_b   1.000
_cell.length_c   1.000
_cell.angle_alpha   90.00
_cell.angle_beta   90.00
_cell.angle_gamma   90.00
#
_symmetry.space_group_name_H-M   'P 1'
#
loop_
_entity.id
_entity.type
_entity.pdbx_description
1 polymer ?
#
loop_
_entity_poly.entity_id
_entity_poly.type
_entity_poly.pdbx_seq_one_letter_code
_entity_poly.pdbx_strand_id
1 'polypeptide(L)'
;MVQVDAHNIVPCWAASDKQEYSARTIRKKVNSKLEEFLTDFPPIIKHPYTSTFEPQPIDWDGAIDSREADKTVGPVEWAKPGYNEAMKMLKSFIEERLRKFATKRNDPTEDALSNLSPWFHFGQISVQRVVLCIRELRSRYTESVNAFLEEAVVRRELADNFCFYNPLYDSLNGASVWAQQTLDKHRCKCGRDLVNGRTARNSAVSTHQLF
;
A
#
# COMPACT_ATOMS: atom_id res chain seq x y z
N MET A 1 -0.49 -7.82 -27.15
CA MET A 1 -0.82 -7.04 -25.94
C MET A 1 0.37 -7.17 -25.00
N VAL A 2 0.87 -6.06 -24.44
CA VAL A 2 2.03 -6.04 -23.52
C VAL A 2 1.54 -5.51 -22.19
N GLN A 3 1.97 -6.13 -21.09
CA GLN A 3 1.70 -5.70 -19.71
C GLN A 3 3.01 -5.29 -19.05
N VAL A 4 2.99 -4.20 -18.30
CA VAL A 4 4.14 -3.68 -17.56
C VAL A 4 3.73 -3.48 -16.11
N ASP A 5 4.53 -3.98 -15.16
CA ASP A 5 4.37 -3.67 -13.74
C ASP A 5 4.99 -2.30 -13.47
N ALA A 6 4.14 -1.29 -13.29
CA ALA A 6 4.56 0.07 -12.96
C ALA A 6 4.39 0.40 -11.46
N HIS A 7 3.96 -0.58 -10.65
CA HIS A 7 3.63 -0.37 -9.24
C HIS A 7 4.71 -0.91 -8.30
N ASN A 8 5.26 -2.07 -8.61
CA ASN A 8 6.32 -2.72 -7.83
C ASN A 8 7.71 -2.30 -8.32
N ILE A 9 8.70 -2.36 -7.43
CA ILE A 9 10.10 -2.15 -7.82
C ILE A 9 10.56 -3.39 -8.59
N VAL A 10 10.36 -4.57 -8.00
CA VAL A 10 10.60 -5.84 -8.69
C VAL A 10 9.25 -6.33 -9.22
N PRO A 11 9.08 -6.54 -10.54
CA PRO A 11 7.82 -6.99 -11.11
C PRO A 11 7.31 -8.25 -10.40
N CYS A 12 6.00 -8.34 -10.10
CA CYS A 12 5.47 -9.40 -9.23
C CYS A 12 5.83 -10.83 -9.69
N TRP A 13 5.71 -11.10 -11.00
CA TRP A 13 6.08 -12.39 -11.62
C TRP A 13 7.60 -12.61 -11.68
N ALA A 14 8.39 -11.54 -11.66
CA ALA A 14 9.84 -11.62 -11.58
C ALA A 14 10.29 -11.82 -10.12
N ALA A 15 9.62 -11.25 -9.13
CA ALA A 15 10.00 -11.34 -7.72
C ALA A 15 9.97 -12.79 -7.22
N SER A 16 8.90 -13.52 -7.53
CA SER A 16 8.74 -14.93 -7.18
C SER A 16 7.90 -15.64 -8.25
N ASP A 17 8.18 -16.93 -8.45
CA ASP A 17 7.47 -17.87 -9.31
C ASP A 17 6.21 -18.48 -8.65
N LYS A 18 5.98 -18.16 -7.38
CA LYS A 18 4.86 -18.69 -6.58
C LYS A 18 4.45 -17.71 -5.48
N GLN A 19 3.30 -18.01 -4.87
CA GLN A 19 2.87 -17.39 -3.62
C GLN A 19 3.88 -17.65 -2.50
N GLU A 20 4.36 -16.58 -1.89
CA GLU A 20 5.25 -16.63 -0.74
C GLU A 20 4.48 -16.66 0.57
N TYR A 21 4.95 -17.48 1.51
CA TYR A 21 4.24 -17.69 2.78
C TYR A 21 4.38 -16.50 3.75
N SER A 22 5.50 -15.78 3.69
CA SER A 22 5.80 -14.73 4.68
C SER A 22 6.80 -13.71 4.16
N ALA A 23 6.88 -12.57 4.86
CA ALA A 23 7.91 -11.55 4.60
C ALA A 23 9.32 -12.15 4.63
N ARG A 24 9.59 -13.14 5.49
CA ARG A 24 10.91 -13.79 5.57
C ARG A 24 11.31 -14.46 4.25
N THR A 25 10.37 -15.10 3.56
CA THR A 25 10.67 -15.91 2.38
C THR A 25 10.79 -15.03 1.13
N ILE A 26 9.92 -14.03 0.97
CA ILE A 26 9.99 -13.10 -0.17
C ILE A 26 11.14 -12.10 -0.04
N ARG A 27 11.52 -11.67 1.18
CA ARG A 27 12.57 -10.66 1.42
C ARG A 27 13.87 -10.98 0.69
N LYS A 28 14.34 -12.23 0.78
CA LYS A 28 15.58 -12.65 0.12
C LYS A 28 15.47 -12.53 -1.40
N LYS A 29 14.33 -12.92 -1.97
CA LYS A 29 14.08 -12.90 -3.42
C LYS A 29 14.03 -11.48 -3.96
N VAL A 30 13.26 -10.60 -3.32
CA VAL A 30 13.16 -9.17 -3.68
C VAL A 30 14.52 -8.50 -3.52
N ASN A 31 15.16 -8.63 -2.35
CA ASN A 31 16.45 -7.98 -2.09
C ASN A 31 17.55 -8.43 -3.05
N SER A 32 17.57 -9.70 -3.48
CA SER A 32 18.55 -10.19 -4.46
C SER A 32 18.41 -9.54 -5.84
N LYS A 33 17.27 -8.92 -6.13
CA LYS A 33 16.94 -8.27 -7.41
C LYS A 33 16.93 -6.75 -7.31
N LEU A 34 16.96 -6.18 -6.09
CA LEU A 34 16.90 -4.73 -5.93
C LEU A 34 18.05 -4.00 -6.63
N GLU A 35 19.24 -4.58 -6.73
CA GLU A 35 20.35 -3.93 -7.45
C GLU A 35 20.06 -3.76 -8.95
N GLU A 36 19.33 -4.70 -9.55
CA GLU A 36 18.94 -4.66 -10.96
C GLU A 36 17.75 -3.73 -11.21
N PHE A 37 16.73 -3.77 -10.34
CA PHE A 37 15.46 -3.09 -10.58
C PHE A 37 15.33 -1.71 -9.92
N LEU A 38 16.05 -1.43 -8.83
CA LEU A 38 16.00 -0.16 -8.11
C LEU A 38 16.94 0.88 -8.74
N THR A 39 16.66 1.21 -10.00
CA THR A 39 17.36 2.22 -10.80
C THR A 39 16.60 3.56 -10.80
N ASP A 40 17.25 4.64 -11.23
CA ASP A 40 16.54 5.88 -11.52
C ASP A 40 15.67 5.73 -12.78
N PHE A 41 14.73 6.64 -12.94
CA PHE A 41 13.83 6.68 -14.09
C PHE A 41 14.45 7.54 -15.20
N PRO A 42 14.47 7.06 -16.46
CA PRO A 42 14.85 7.92 -17.57
C PRO A 42 13.85 9.08 -17.71
N PRO A 43 14.29 10.25 -18.20
CA PRO A 43 13.40 11.37 -18.45
C PRO A 43 12.36 10.99 -19.51
N ILE A 44 11.14 11.51 -19.37
CA ILE A 44 10.08 11.32 -20.37
C ILE A 44 10.45 12.13 -21.63
N ILE A 45 10.65 11.43 -22.74
CA ILE A 45 10.97 12.05 -24.04
C ILE A 45 9.68 12.17 -24.85
N LYS A 46 9.43 13.36 -25.41
CA LYS A 46 8.31 13.57 -26.32
C LYS A 46 8.56 12.79 -27.61
N HIS A 47 7.56 12.03 -28.03
CA HIS A 47 7.62 11.29 -29.29
C HIS A 47 7.70 12.28 -30.48
N PRO A 48 8.50 12.00 -31.53
CA PRO A 48 8.67 12.92 -32.66
C PRO A 48 7.41 13.08 -33.52
N TYR A 49 6.48 12.12 -33.41
CA TYR A 49 5.19 12.18 -34.11
C TYR A 49 4.09 12.63 -33.16
N THR A 50 3.37 13.67 -33.56
CA THR A 50 2.19 14.19 -32.85
C THR A 50 0.94 13.43 -33.28
N SER A 51 0.08 13.07 -32.34
CA SER A 51 -1.22 12.48 -32.66
C SER A 51 -2.18 13.54 -33.19
N THR A 52 -3.03 13.17 -34.16
CA THR A 52 -4.16 14.00 -34.62
C THR A 52 -5.39 13.85 -33.72
N PHE A 53 -5.30 13.04 -32.66
CA PHE A 53 -6.39 12.84 -31.72
C PHE A 53 -6.57 14.07 -30.84
N GLU A 54 -7.75 14.68 -30.92
CA GLU A 54 -8.17 15.73 -29.98
C GLU A 54 -9.08 15.11 -28.90
N PRO A 55 -8.67 15.15 -27.62
CA PRO A 55 -9.52 14.65 -26.54
C PRO A 55 -10.72 15.56 -26.35
N GLN A 56 -11.90 14.96 -26.15
CA GLN A 56 -13.10 15.71 -25.78
C GLN A 56 -12.93 16.32 -24.37
N PRO A 57 -13.50 17.50 -24.11
CA PRO A 57 -13.55 18.06 -22.76
C PRO A 57 -14.19 17.07 -21.79
N ILE A 58 -13.60 16.94 -20.60
CA ILE A 58 -14.08 16.02 -19.57
C ILE A 58 -14.95 16.82 -18.59
N ASP A 59 -16.21 16.41 -18.43
CA ASP A 59 -17.08 16.88 -17.37
C ASP A 59 -16.74 16.14 -16.06
N TRP A 60 -15.94 16.79 -15.20
CA TRP A 60 -15.50 16.21 -13.94
C TRP A 60 -16.62 16.10 -12.92
N ASP A 61 -17.54 17.06 -12.89
CA ASP A 61 -18.66 17.08 -11.94
C ASP A 61 -19.63 15.94 -12.26
N GLY A 62 -20.01 15.80 -13.54
CA GLY A 62 -20.80 14.66 -14.01
C GLY A 62 -20.11 13.31 -13.78
N ALA A 63 -18.78 13.24 -13.96
CA ALA A 63 -18.02 12.02 -13.69
C ALA A 63 -18.03 11.63 -12.20
N ILE A 64 -18.01 12.60 -11.28
CA ILE A 64 -18.11 12.35 -9.84
C ILE A 64 -19.53 11.92 -9.47
N ASP A 65 -20.54 12.62 -9.98
CA ASP A 65 -21.94 12.33 -9.67
C ASP A 65 -22.43 10.98 -10.20
N SER A 66 -21.84 10.49 -11.29
CA SER A 66 -22.13 9.17 -11.86
C SER A 66 -21.65 7.98 -11.00
N ARG A 67 -20.81 8.21 -9.98
CA ARG A 67 -20.25 7.13 -9.16
C ARG A 67 -21.23 6.71 -8.07
N GLU A 68 -21.48 5.40 -7.99
CA GLU A 68 -22.14 4.77 -6.85
C GLU A 68 -21.19 4.70 -5.65
N ALA A 69 -20.99 5.85 -4.99
CA ALA A 69 -20.18 5.97 -3.79
C ALA A 69 -21.03 6.49 -2.62
N ASP A 70 -20.63 6.12 -1.40
CA ASP A 70 -21.25 6.63 -0.18
C ASP A 70 -20.88 8.12 0.01
N LYS A 71 -21.85 9.00 -0.32
CA LYS A 71 -21.68 10.46 -0.22
C LYS A 71 -21.63 10.98 1.22
N THR A 72 -21.84 10.14 2.23
CA THR A 72 -21.68 10.53 3.65
C THR A 72 -20.22 10.58 4.08
N VAL A 73 -19.34 9.88 3.36
CA VAL A 73 -17.89 9.95 3.59
C VAL A 73 -17.35 11.18 2.89
N GLY A 74 -17.07 12.22 3.67
CA GLY A 74 -16.51 13.47 3.17
C GLY A 74 -15.07 13.34 2.64
N PRO A 75 -14.60 14.35 1.89
CA PRO A 75 -13.24 14.39 1.39
C PRO A 75 -12.22 14.42 2.54
N VAL A 76 -11.03 13.89 2.28
CA VAL A 76 -9.93 13.89 3.26
C VAL A 76 -9.17 15.20 3.17
N GLU A 77 -9.22 16.01 4.23
CA GLU A 77 -8.60 17.34 4.25
C GLU A 77 -7.06 17.33 4.35
N TRP A 78 -6.50 16.33 5.04
CA TRP A 78 -5.05 16.25 5.28
C TRP A 78 -4.26 15.66 4.10
N ALA A 79 -4.92 14.92 3.21
CA ALA A 79 -4.31 14.20 2.09
C ALA A 79 -4.78 14.77 0.75
N LYS A 80 -4.21 15.91 0.35
CA LYS A 80 -4.53 16.50 -0.95
C LYS A 80 -4.01 15.62 -2.11
N PRO A 81 -4.83 15.33 -3.14
CA PRO A 81 -4.42 14.43 -4.21
C PRO A 81 -3.38 15.05 -5.14
N GLY A 82 -2.64 14.20 -5.85
CA GLY A 82 -1.71 14.56 -6.92
C GLY A 82 -0.23 14.41 -6.56
N TYR A 83 0.61 14.26 -7.60
CA TYR A 83 2.05 14.02 -7.45
C TYR A 83 2.76 15.12 -6.64
N ASN A 84 2.40 16.38 -6.86
CA ASN A 84 3.03 17.51 -6.17
C ASN A 84 2.79 17.46 -4.66
N GLU A 85 1.58 17.12 -4.23
CA GLU A 85 1.24 16.98 -2.81
C GLU A 85 1.89 15.73 -2.20
N ALA A 86 1.98 14.64 -2.97
CA ALA A 86 2.72 13.44 -2.58
C ALA A 86 4.20 13.75 -2.28
N MET A 87 4.84 14.55 -3.14
CA MET A 87 6.23 14.98 -2.98
C MET A 87 6.41 15.90 -1.76
N LYS A 88 5.45 16.78 -1.48
CA LYS A 88 5.45 17.59 -0.24
C LYS A 88 5.34 16.71 1.01
N MET A 89 4.46 15.70 0.99
CA MET A 89 4.33 14.75 2.09
C MET A 89 5.60 13.94 2.30
N LEU A 90 6.23 13.46 1.22
CA LEU A 90 7.53 12.78 1.26
C LEU A 90 8.59 13.67 1.90
N LYS A 91 8.68 14.94 1.47
CA LYS A 91 9.65 15.89 2.02
C LYS A 91 9.44 16.09 3.53
N SER A 92 8.21 16.36 3.96
CA SER A 92 7.87 16.49 5.39
C SER A 92 8.22 15.21 6.17
N PHE A 93 7.93 14.03 5.62
CA PHE A 93 8.31 12.77 6.26
C PHE A 93 9.82 12.65 6.46
N ILE A 94 10.60 12.95 5.42
CA ILE A 94 12.06 12.90 5.45
C ILE A 94 12.64 13.87 6.48
N GLU A 95 12.16 15.12 6.50
CA GLU A 95 12.73 16.20 7.32
C GLU A 95 12.35 16.06 8.81
N GLU A 96 11.13 15.60 9.11
CA GLU A 96 10.57 15.70 10.46
C GLU A 96 10.44 14.35 11.17
N ARG A 97 10.04 13.30 10.44
CA ARG A 97 9.52 12.04 11.02
C ARG A 97 10.44 10.83 10.80
N LEU A 98 11.21 10.79 9.72
CA LEU A 98 12.06 9.65 9.36
C LEU A 98 12.98 9.25 10.51
N ARG A 99 13.59 10.21 11.22
CA ARG A 99 14.48 9.94 12.37
C ARG A 99 13.85 9.10 13.48
N LYS A 100 12.52 9.18 13.68
CA LYS A 100 11.79 8.45 14.73
C LYS A 100 10.95 7.30 14.19
N PHE A 101 10.93 7.07 12.87
CA PHE A 101 10.10 6.05 12.23
C PHE A 101 10.33 4.65 12.82
N ALA A 102 11.58 4.19 12.92
CA ALA A 102 11.88 2.84 13.43
C ALA A 102 11.32 2.60 14.84
N THR A 103 11.45 3.57 15.73
CA THR A 103 11.09 3.44 17.15
C THR A 103 9.63 3.75 17.44
N LYS A 104 8.99 4.63 16.64
CA LYS A 104 7.64 5.15 16.92
C LYS A 104 6.54 4.72 15.95
N ARG A 105 6.84 4.00 14.86
CA ARG A 105 5.80 3.54 13.89
C ARG A 105 4.65 2.71 14.46
N ASN A 106 4.85 2.07 15.63
CA ASN A 106 3.84 1.25 16.28
C ASN A 106 3.07 2.01 17.38
N ASP A 107 3.40 3.28 17.60
CA ASP A 107 2.76 4.13 18.61
C ASP A 107 1.74 5.04 17.92
N PRO A 108 0.43 4.78 18.05
CA PRO A 108 -0.60 5.59 17.40
C PRO A 108 -0.71 7.01 17.97
N THR A 109 -0.07 7.29 19.11
CA THR A 109 -0.04 8.64 19.71
C THR A 109 1.05 9.52 19.10
N GLU A 110 1.94 8.94 18.30
CA GLU A 110 3.07 9.61 17.68
C GLU A 110 2.87 9.78 16.18
N ASP A 111 3.00 11.00 15.69
CA ASP A 111 3.08 11.24 14.25
C ASP A 111 4.47 10.84 13.72
N ALA A 112 4.63 9.54 13.48
CA ALA A 112 5.89 8.94 13.05
C ALA A 112 5.81 8.30 11.66
N LEU A 113 4.61 8.11 11.10
CA LEU A 113 4.41 7.44 9.82
C LEU A 113 4.72 8.37 8.63
N SER A 114 4.89 7.76 7.45
CA SER A 114 5.09 8.52 6.22
C SER A 114 3.81 9.19 5.71
N ASN A 115 2.66 8.62 6.08
CA ASN A 115 1.34 8.99 5.58
C ASN A 115 1.21 8.89 4.04
N LEU A 116 2.13 8.20 3.36
CA LEU A 116 2.19 8.13 1.89
C LEU A 116 1.21 7.13 1.25
N SER A 117 0.53 6.30 2.04
CA SER A 117 -0.34 5.23 1.53
C SER A 117 -1.46 5.71 0.59
N PRO A 118 -2.11 6.88 0.75
CA PRO A 118 -3.12 7.34 -0.20
C PRO A 118 -2.53 7.57 -1.60
N TRP A 119 -1.35 8.19 -1.68
CA TRP A 119 -0.68 8.46 -2.95
C TRP A 119 -0.09 7.21 -3.58
N PHE A 120 0.39 6.26 -2.78
CA PHE A 120 0.81 4.94 -3.28
C PHE A 120 -0.36 4.19 -3.90
N HIS A 121 -1.49 4.12 -3.20
CA HIS A 121 -2.67 3.39 -3.66
C HIS A 121 -3.15 3.84 -5.04
N PHE A 122 -3.21 5.15 -5.28
CA PHE A 122 -3.64 5.72 -6.56
C PHE A 122 -2.52 5.87 -7.61
N GLY A 123 -1.29 5.43 -7.32
CA GLY A 123 -0.16 5.60 -8.23
C GLY A 123 0.21 7.06 -8.50
N GLN A 124 -0.15 7.98 -7.59
CA GLN A 124 0.14 9.40 -7.73
C GLN A 124 1.61 9.72 -7.43
N ILE A 125 2.32 8.80 -6.77
CA ILE A 125 3.79 8.82 -6.62
C ILE A 125 4.32 7.38 -6.71
N SER A 126 5.44 7.21 -7.39
CA SER A 126 6.12 5.90 -7.45
C SER A 126 6.78 5.55 -6.12
N VAL A 127 6.54 4.34 -5.62
CA VAL A 127 7.24 3.82 -4.43
C VAL A 127 8.74 3.70 -4.68
N GLN A 128 9.13 3.32 -5.90
CA GLN A 128 10.55 3.29 -6.30
C GLN A 128 11.19 4.67 -6.15
N ARG A 129 10.52 5.75 -6.60
CA ARG A 129 11.01 7.13 -6.42
C ARG A 129 11.19 7.46 -4.94
N VAL A 130 10.22 7.13 -4.09
CA VAL A 130 10.31 7.35 -2.64
C VAL A 130 11.48 6.59 -2.01
N VAL A 131 11.64 5.32 -2.39
CA VAL A 131 12.71 4.45 -1.91
C VAL A 131 14.09 4.99 -2.32
N LEU A 132 14.26 5.48 -3.55
CA LEU A 132 15.49 6.11 -4.01
C LEU A 132 15.87 7.31 -3.13
N CYS A 133 14.92 8.23 -2.87
CA CYS A 133 15.16 9.41 -2.02
C CYS A 133 15.52 9.04 -0.57
N ILE A 134 14.79 8.08 0.03
CA ILE A 134 15.02 7.70 1.43
C ILE A 134 16.34 6.92 1.59
N ARG A 135 16.74 6.15 0.58
CA ARG A 135 17.99 5.35 0.61
C ARG A 135 19.24 6.23 0.72
N GLU A 136 19.22 7.44 0.18
CA GLU A 136 20.32 8.42 0.31
C GLU A 136 20.59 8.82 1.77
N LEU A 137 19.58 8.73 2.63
CA LEU A 137 19.66 9.08 4.05
C LEU A 137 20.06 7.91 4.95
N ARG A 138 20.37 6.74 4.37
CA ARG A 138 20.71 5.52 5.11
C ARG A 138 21.90 5.70 6.04
N SER A 139 22.87 6.53 5.67
CA SER A 139 24.04 6.84 6.50
C SER A 139 23.68 7.60 7.79
N ARG A 140 22.59 8.38 7.76
CA ARG A 140 22.13 9.19 8.91
C ARG A 140 21.09 8.47 9.75
N TYR A 141 20.18 7.73 9.11
CA TYR A 141 19.01 7.12 9.76
C TYR A 141 18.88 5.63 9.41
N THR A 142 19.95 4.86 9.59
CA THR A 142 20.05 3.47 9.11
C THR A 142 18.87 2.60 9.52
N GLU A 143 18.49 2.61 10.81
CA GLU A 143 17.40 1.78 11.32
C GLU A 143 16.04 2.18 10.73
N SER A 144 15.73 3.48 10.72
CA SER A 144 14.48 4.00 10.14
C SER A 144 14.39 3.76 8.64
N VAL A 145 15.49 3.92 7.91
CA VAL A 145 15.53 3.63 6.46
C VAL A 145 15.30 2.14 6.23
N ASN A 146 16.00 1.25 6.94
CA ASN A 146 15.80 -0.20 6.79
C ASN A 146 14.37 -0.61 7.17
N ALA A 147 13.80 -0.05 8.23
CA ALA A 147 12.42 -0.30 8.63
C ALA A 147 11.42 0.19 7.59
N PHE A 148 11.66 1.36 6.98
CA PHE A 148 10.81 1.88 5.92
C PHE A 148 10.86 0.99 4.67
N LEU A 149 12.05 0.53 4.26
CA LEU A 149 12.22 -0.37 3.12
C LEU A 149 11.52 -1.72 3.34
N GLU A 150 11.57 -2.26 4.56
CA GLU A 150 10.85 -3.49 4.89
C GLU A 150 9.33 -3.34 4.70
N GLU A 151 8.74 -2.21 5.11
CA GLU A 151 7.29 -2.00 4.96
C GLU A 151 6.91 -1.60 3.52
N ALA A 152 7.63 -0.65 2.91
CA ALA A 152 7.29 -0.10 1.59
C ALA A 152 7.64 -1.03 0.43
N VAL A 153 8.64 -1.90 0.59
CA VAL A 153 9.08 -2.83 -0.45
C VAL A 153 8.64 -4.25 -0.11
N VAL A 154 9.20 -4.85 0.96
CA VAL A 154 9.00 -6.28 1.24
C VAL A 154 7.54 -6.60 1.57
N ARG A 155 6.92 -5.84 2.48
CA ARG A 155 5.53 -6.10 2.92
C ARG A 155 4.51 -5.73 1.85
N ARG A 156 4.72 -4.63 1.14
CA ARG A 156 3.86 -4.20 0.04
C ARG A 156 3.91 -5.17 -1.13
N GLU A 157 5.09 -5.53 -1.61
CA GLU A 157 5.24 -6.47 -2.74
C GLU A 157 4.83 -7.91 -2.34
N LEU A 158 4.86 -8.26 -1.06
CA LEU A 158 4.25 -9.50 -0.56
C LEU A 158 2.72 -9.49 -0.70
N ALA A 159 2.06 -8.34 -0.49
CA ALA A 159 0.61 -8.24 -0.68
C ALA A 159 0.24 -8.42 -2.16
N ASP A 160 1.01 -7.80 -3.06
CA ASP A 160 0.84 -8.00 -4.51
C ASP A 160 1.13 -9.45 -4.92
N ASN A 161 2.17 -10.07 -4.37
CA ASN A 161 2.45 -11.49 -4.57
C ASN A 161 1.29 -12.38 -4.10
N PHE A 162 0.69 -12.07 -2.95
CA PHE A 162 -0.46 -12.80 -2.43
C PHE A 162 -1.66 -12.69 -3.37
N CYS A 163 -2.07 -11.47 -3.74
CA CYS A 163 -3.21 -11.26 -4.63
C CYS A 163 -2.98 -11.80 -6.05
N PHE A 164 -1.74 -11.76 -6.55
CA PHE A 164 -1.39 -12.25 -7.89
C PHE A 164 -1.49 -13.77 -7.99
N TYR A 165 -1.02 -14.50 -6.98
CA TYR A 165 -1.00 -15.97 -7.01
C TYR A 165 -2.22 -16.63 -6.36
N ASN A 166 -3.00 -15.89 -5.57
CA ASN A 166 -4.17 -16.41 -4.88
C ASN A 166 -5.47 -15.80 -5.43
N PRO A 167 -6.23 -16.50 -6.27
CA PRO A 167 -7.49 -15.98 -6.80
C PRO A 167 -8.58 -15.83 -5.73
N LEU A 168 -8.37 -16.37 -4.52
CA LEU A 168 -9.29 -16.30 -3.39
C LEU A 168 -8.76 -15.38 -2.28
N TYR A 169 -7.98 -14.36 -2.64
CA TYR A 169 -7.28 -13.47 -1.68
C TYR A 169 -8.22 -12.73 -0.71
N ASP A 170 -9.49 -12.56 -1.08
CA ASP A 170 -10.53 -11.88 -0.30
C ASP A 170 -11.46 -12.84 0.47
N SER A 171 -11.12 -14.13 0.49
CA SER A 171 -11.92 -15.19 1.12
C SER A 171 -11.11 -15.99 2.14
N LEU A 172 -11.80 -16.57 3.13
CA LEU A 172 -11.19 -17.51 4.09
C LEU A 172 -10.52 -18.70 3.40
N ASN A 173 -11.03 -19.10 2.23
CA ASN A 173 -10.45 -20.19 1.44
C ASN A 173 -9.04 -19.85 0.91
N GLY A 174 -8.71 -18.57 0.76
CA GLY A 174 -7.38 -18.10 0.40
C GLY A 174 -6.39 -18.05 1.57
N ALA A 175 -6.85 -18.24 2.81
CA ALA A 175 -5.96 -18.29 3.97
C ALA A 175 -5.13 -19.57 3.98
N SER A 176 -4.04 -19.59 4.75
CA SER A 176 -3.25 -20.82 4.95
C SER A 176 -4.09 -21.96 5.57
N VAL A 177 -3.77 -23.20 5.20
CA VAL A 177 -4.54 -24.39 5.64
C VAL A 177 -4.65 -24.49 7.17
N TRP A 178 -3.57 -24.20 7.90
CA TRP A 178 -3.61 -24.25 9.36
C TRP A 178 -4.55 -23.18 9.95
N ALA A 179 -4.65 -22.01 9.31
CA ALA A 179 -5.54 -20.93 9.73
C ALA A 179 -7.01 -21.30 9.48
N GLN A 180 -7.31 -21.94 8.34
CA GLN A 180 -8.64 -22.47 8.05
C GLN A 180 -9.04 -23.51 9.11
N GLN A 181 -8.17 -24.51 9.35
CA GLN A 181 -8.42 -25.56 10.33
C GLN A 181 -8.60 -25.03 11.76
N THR A 182 -7.82 -24.03 12.18
CA THR A 182 -7.97 -23.46 13.52
C THR A 182 -9.25 -22.65 13.64
N LEU A 183 -9.65 -21.89 12.62
CA LEU A 183 -10.91 -21.16 12.62
C LEU A 183 -12.10 -22.13 12.67
N ASP A 184 -12.05 -23.24 11.91
CA ASP A 184 -13.11 -24.26 11.91
C ASP A 184 -13.23 -24.98 13.25
N LYS A 185 -12.10 -25.37 13.86
CA LYS A 185 -12.08 -25.98 15.21
C LYS A 185 -12.70 -25.07 16.27
N HIS A 186 -12.56 -23.76 16.12
CA HIS A 186 -13.07 -22.77 17.06
C HIS A 186 -14.44 -22.20 16.68
N ARG A 187 -15.03 -22.65 15.56
CA ARG A 187 -16.34 -22.19 15.08
C ARG A 187 -17.48 -22.48 16.06
N CYS A 188 -17.35 -23.56 16.84
CA CYS A 188 -18.35 -24.06 17.77
C CYS A 188 -17.99 -23.89 19.27
N LYS A 189 -16.80 -23.34 19.60
CA LYS A 189 -16.48 -23.04 21.00
C LYS A 189 -17.24 -21.78 21.42
N CYS A 190 -18.29 -22.00 22.22
CA CYS A 190 -19.02 -21.12 23.17
C CYS A 190 -19.25 -19.66 22.74
N GLY A 191 -20.50 -19.17 22.84
CA GLY A 191 -20.94 -17.86 22.36
C GLY A 191 -19.87 -16.77 22.39
N ARG A 192 -19.63 -16.11 21.24
CA ARG A 192 -18.68 -14.99 21.16
C ARG A 192 -19.04 -13.99 22.24
N ASP A 193 -18.07 -13.57 23.03
CA ASP A 193 -18.28 -12.60 24.13
C ASP A 193 -19.03 -11.35 23.65
N LEU A 194 -18.82 -10.96 22.39
CA LEU A 194 -19.53 -9.89 21.71
C LEU A 194 -19.84 -10.27 20.25
N VAL A 195 -21.08 -10.05 19.81
CA VAL A 195 -21.50 -10.17 18.41
C VAL A 195 -22.03 -8.81 17.94
N ASN A 196 -21.18 -8.05 17.24
CA ASN A 196 -21.55 -6.74 16.73
C ASN A 196 -22.04 -6.82 15.27
N GLY A 197 -23.22 -6.25 15.02
CA GLY A 197 -23.72 -6.04 13.66
C GLY A 197 -22.78 -5.18 12.82
N ARG A 198 -22.85 -5.31 11.48
CA ARG A 198 -22.03 -4.51 10.56
C ARG A 198 -22.24 -3.01 10.78
N THR A 199 -23.49 -2.59 10.99
CA THR A 199 -23.84 -1.19 11.24
C THR A 199 -23.22 -0.66 12.54
N ALA A 200 -23.27 -1.43 13.63
CA ALA A 200 -22.68 -1.02 14.92
C ALA A 200 -21.15 -0.87 14.86
N ARG A 201 -20.47 -1.72 14.07
CA ARG A 201 -19.02 -1.59 13.84
C ARG A 201 -18.67 -0.35 13.01
N ASN A 202 -19.48 -0.02 12.01
CA ASN A 202 -19.23 1.11 11.14
C ASN A 202 -19.53 2.46 11.81
N SER A 203 -20.48 2.51 12.75
CA SER A 203 -20.84 3.74 13.46
C SER A 203 -20.00 4.00 14.72
N ALA A 204 -19.10 3.07 15.08
CA ALA A 204 -18.36 3.08 16.35
C ALA A 204 -19.27 3.24 17.59
N VAL A 205 -20.56 2.90 17.48
CA VAL A 205 -21.53 3.00 18.58
C VAL A 205 -21.39 1.76 19.47
N SER A 206 -21.07 2.01 20.74
CA SER A 206 -20.99 1.09 21.88
C SER A 206 -20.80 -0.40 21.53
N THR A 207 -19.54 -0.82 21.43
CA THR A 207 -19.17 -2.23 21.32
C THR A 207 -19.27 -2.98 22.66
N HIS A 208 -19.70 -2.31 23.74
CA HIS A 208 -19.73 -2.83 25.12
C HIS A 208 -21.11 -2.70 25.78
N GLN A 209 -22.21 -2.80 25.04
CA GLN A 209 -23.49 -3.11 25.68
C GLN A 209 -23.55 -4.63 25.92
N LEU A 210 -23.09 -5.02 27.12
CA LEU A 210 -23.43 -6.29 27.75
C LEU A 210 -24.97 -6.41 27.76
N PHE A 211 -25.48 -7.53 27.24
CA PHE A 211 -26.85 -7.96 27.53
C PHE A 211 -27.00 -8.28 29.02
#